data_AF-A0A7S1Y0Y6-F1
#
_entry.id   AF-A0A7S1Y0Y6-F1
#
_cell.length_a   1.000
_cell.length_b   1.000
_cell.length_c   1.000
_cell.angle_alpha   90.00
_cell.angle_beta   90.00
_cell.angle_gamma   90.00
#
_symmetry.space_group_name_H-M   'P 1'
#
loop_
_entity.id
_entity.type
_entity.pdbx_description
1 polymer ?
#
loop_
_entity_poly.entity_id
_entity_poly.type
_entity_poly.pdbx_seq_one_letter_code
_entity_poly.pdbx_strand_id
1 'polypeptide(L)'
;VRQGYFRMKFWSQLSSTPRGIYIHGSVGVGKSLLMDLFAETILRDHGHHHHRRQVRRAHFHEFMLDVHDRIHQFKKQHPKGDPLPSVALSLARDARVLCLDEFQVTDIA
;
A
#
# COMPACT_ATOMS: atom_id res chain seq x y z
N VAL A 1 18.76 10.42 -32.09
CA VAL A 1 17.38 10.96 -32.24
C VAL A 1 16.39 9.87 -31.84
N ARG A 2 15.70 10.10 -30.70
CA ARG A 2 14.29 9.77 -30.33
C ARG A 2 13.66 8.49 -30.89
N GLN A 3 12.89 7.68 -30.16
CA GLN A 3 12.54 7.48 -28.75
C GLN A 3 11.66 6.21 -28.82
N GLY A 4 12.04 5.12 -28.15
CA GLY A 4 11.22 3.91 -28.11
C GLY A 4 10.01 4.12 -27.21
N TYR A 5 8.81 4.08 -27.79
CA TYR A 5 7.55 4.14 -27.06
C TYR A 5 7.31 2.81 -26.33
N PHE A 6 7.77 2.69 -25.09
CA PHE A 6 7.43 1.57 -24.21
C PHE A 6 6.05 1.82 -23.58
N ARG A 7 4.99 1.41 -24.29
CA ARG A 7 3.60 1.48 -23.82
C ARG A 7 3.32 0.25 -22.95
N MET A 8 3.52 0.38 -21.63
CA MET A 8 3.09 -0.64 -20.65
C MET A 8 1.56 -0.77 -20.68
N LYS A 9 1.08 -1.80 -21.41
CA LYS A 9 -0.30 -2.30 -21.32
C LYS A 9 -0.50 -3.05 -19.98
N PHE A 10 -0.61 -2.32 -18.88
CA PHE A 10 -1.00 -2.88 -17.58
C PHE A 10 -2.42 -2.48 -17.14
N TRP A 11 -3.20 -1.86 -18.02
CA TRP A 11 -4.45 -1.16 -17.68
C TRP A 11 -5.67 -1.63 -18.48
N SER A 12 -5.82 -2.93 -18.78
CA SER A 12 -6.99 -3.41 -19.55
C SER A 12 -7.79 -4.56 -18.93
N GLN A 13 -7.71 -4.77 -17.61
CA GLN A 13 -8.62 -5.69 -16.89
C GLN A 13 -9.03 -5.13 -15.50
N LEU A 14 -9.41 -3.85 -15.44
CA LEU A 14 -9.77 -3.17 -14.18
C LEU A 14 -11.20 -3.46 -13.67
N SER A 15 -11.97 -4.35 -14.31
CA SER A 15 -13.37 -4.59 -13.89
C SER A 15 -13.52 -5.45 -12.63
N SER A 16 -12.46 -6.11 -12.15
CA SER A 16 -12.53 -7.02 -10.99
C SER A 16 -11.67 -6.64 -9.79
N THR A 17 -10.88 -5.55 -9.83
CA THR A 17 -10.09 -5.11 -8.68
C THR A 17 -10.91 -4.15 -7.82
N PRO A 18 -11.15 -4.43 -6.53
CA PRO A 18 -11.90 -3.53 -5.67
C PRO A 18 -11.19 -2.17 -5.56
N ARG A 19 -11.97 -1.09 -5.57
CA ARG A 19 -11.45 0.26 -5.31
C ARG A 19 -11.12 0.40 -3.82
N GLY A 20 -10.05 1.15 -3.53
CA GLY A 20 -9.73 1.55 -2.16
C GLY A 20 -10.76 2.52 -1.57
N ILE A 21 -10.74 2.66 -0.25
CA ILE A 21 -11.62 3.56 0.50
C ILE A 21 -10.76 4.62 1.18
N TYR A 22 -11.19 5.88 1.11
CA TYR A 22 -10.58 7.00 1.84
C TYR A 22 -11.60 7.57 2.83
N ILE A 23 -11.28 7.48 4.12
CA ILE A 23 -12.16 7.92 5.21
C ILE A 23 -11.63 9.25 5.74
N HIS A 24 -12.47 10.29 5.71
CA HIS A 24 -12.11 11.63 6.20
C HIS A 24 -13.21 12.23 7.07
N GLY A 25 -12.83 13.15 7.96
CA GLY A 25 -13.74 13.78 8.92
C GLY A 25 -13.00 14.31 10.15
N SER A 26 -13.70 15.07 10.99
CA SER A 26 -13.17 15.72 12.19
C SER A 26 -12.57 14.73 13.21
N VAL A 27 -11.85 15.24 14.20
CA VAL A 27 -11.36 14.44 15.33
C VAL A 27 -12.56 13.88 16.11
N GLY A 28 -12.45 12.63 16.57
CA GLY A 28 -13.50 12.00 17.41
C GLY A 28 -14.69 11.38 16.67
N VAL A 29 -14.78 11.46 15.33
CA VAL A 29 -15.92 10.90 14.56
C VAL A 29 -15.85 9.37 14.31
N GLY A 30 -14.89 8.67 14.94
CA GLY A 30 -14.80 7.21 14.85
C GLY A 30 -14.12 6.65 13.60
N LYS A 31 -13.33 7.44 12.87
CA LYS A 31 -12.61 6.98 11.65
C LYS A 31 -11.74 5.74 11.91
N SER A 32 -10.94 5.76 12.97
CA SER A 32 -10.06 4.65 13.34
C SER A 32 -10.86 3.40 13.74
N LEU A 33 -12.00 3.58 14.44
CA LEU A 33 -12.90 2.47 14.76
C LEU A 33 -13.46 1.81 13.48
N LEU A 34 -13.88 2.61 12.50
CA LEU A 34 -14.37 2.07 11.22
C LEU A 34 -13.27 1.30 10.48
N MET A 35 -12.03 1.80 10.53
CA MET A 35 -10.86 1.11 9.97
C MET A 35 -10.58 -0.22 10.66
N ASP A 36 -10.74 -0.26 11.99
CA ASP A 36 -10.56 -1.47 12.79
C ASP A 36 -11.61 -2.54 12.47
N LEU A 37 -12.88 -2.15 12.41
CA LEU A 37 -13.97 -3.05 12.04
C LEU A 37 -13.79 -3.61 10.62
N PHE A 38 -13.32 -2.78 9.68
CA PHE A 38 -12.99 -3.23 8.33
C PHE A 38 -11.87 -4.28 8.35
N ALA A 39 -10.76 -4.00 9.03
CA ALA A 39 -9.64 -4.92 9.12
C ALA A 39 -10.05 -6.25 9.80
N GLU A 40 -10.83 -6.18 10.87
CA GLU A 40 -11.37 -7.36 11.56
C GLU A 40 -12.26 -8.20 10.65
N THR A 41 -13.13 -7.57 9.87
CA THR A 41 -14.04 -8.26 8.93
C THR A 41 -13.25 -9.05 7.88
N ILE A 42 -12.20 -8.46 7.31
CA ILE A 42 -11.34 -9.14 6.33
C ILE A 42 -10.62 -10.34 6.96
N LEU A 43 -10.14 -10.20 8.20
CA LEU A 43 -9.47 -11.28 8.92
C LEU A 43 -10.43 -12.44 9.25
N ARG A 44 -11.71 -12.15 9.51
CA ARG A 44 -12.74 -13.15 9.85
C ARG A 44 -13.28 -13.87 8.61
N ASP A 45 -13.56 -13.16 7.52
CA ASP A 45 -14.17 -13.72 6.31
C ASP A 45 -13.22 -14.64 5.52
N HIS A 46 -11.92 -14.35 5.54
CA HIS A 46 -10.91 -15.14 4.82
C HIS A 46 -10.15 -16.14 5.70
N GLY A 47 -10.63 -16.37 6.93
CA GLY A 47 -9.95 -17.12 7.97
C GLY A 47 -10.33 -18.60 8.04
N HIS A 48 -9.97 -19.42 7.04
CA HIS A 48 -9.83 -20.88 7.23
C HIS A 48 -8.79 -21.55 6.33
N HIS A 49 -8.46 -20.96 5.18
CA HIS A 49 -7.35 -21.44 4.32
C HIS A 49 -6.56 -20.23 3.81
N HIS A 50 -5.24 -20.24 4.04
CA HIS A 50 -4.23 -19.27 3.60
C HIS A 50 -4.03 -17.97 4.39
N HIS A 51 -2.90 -17.98 5.12
CA HIS A 51 -2.00 -16.86 5.44
C HIS A 51 -2.50 -15.72 6.34
N ARG A 52 -1.84 -15.61 7.50
CA ARG A 52 -1.79 -14.47 8.45
C ARG A 52 -1.32 -13.13 7.83
N ARG A 53 -1.13 -13.04 6.50
CA ARG A 53 -0.53 -11.89 5.77
C ARG A 53 -1.53 -11.21 4.83
N GLN A 54 -2.81 -11.16 5.21
CA GLN A 54 -3.83 -10.55 4.37
C GLN A 54 -3.98 -9.05 4.63
N VAL A 55 -3.91 -8.60 5.88
CA VAL A 55 -4.12 -7.19 6.27
C VAL A 55 -2.90 -6.66 7.02
N ARG A 56 -2.37 -5.51 6.59
CA ARG A 56 -1.35 -4.73 7.31
C ARG A 56 -1.96 -3.39 7.69
N ARG A 57 -1.98 -3.08 8.98
CA ARG A 57 -2.30 -1.74 9.51
C ARG A 57 -1.02 -1.04 9.93
N ALA A 58 -0.85 0.22 9.56
CA ALA A 58 0.29 1.04 9.94
C ALA A 58 -0.10 2.51 10.00
N HIS A 59 0.55 3.27 10.90
CA HIS A 59 0.55 4.72 10.80
C HIS A 59 1.33 5.13 9.55
N PHE A 60 0.87 6.19 8.87
CA PHE A 60 1.48 6.59 7.60
C PHE A 60 3.00 6.86 7.72
N HIS A 61 3.44 7.52 8.78
CA HIS A 61 4.85 7.84 8.97
C HIS A 61 5.73 6.59 9.10
N GLU A 62 5.30 5.62 9.91
CA GLU A 62 5.99 4.34 10.10
C GLU A 62 6.08 3.55 8.79
N PHE A 63 4.99 3.57 8.00
CA PHE A 63 4.98 2.96 6.67
C PHE A 63 6.00 3.61 5.75
N MET A 64 6.08 4.94 5.73
CA MET A 64 7.04 5.66 4.89
C MET A 64 8.49 5.40 5.29
N LEU A 65 8.79 5.28 6.59
CA LEU A 65 10.12 4.88 7.06
C LEU A 65 10.52 3.50 6.54
N ASP A 66 9.63 2.50 6.63
CA ASP A 66 9.86 1.15 6.07
C ASP A 66 10.10 1.21 4.55
N VAL A 67 9.31 2.01 3.81
CA VAL A 67 9.51 2.21 2.36
C VAL A 67 10.89 2.82 2.07
N HIS A 68 11.29 3.86 2.79
CA HIS A 68 12.58 4.52 2.62
C HIS A 68 13.75 3.58 2.91
N ASP A 69 13.66 2.78 3.98
CA ASP A 69 14.68 1.79 4.33
C ASP A 69 14.86 0.75 3.24
N ARG A 70 13.75 0.22 2.69
CA ARG A 70 13.81 -0.75 1.57
C ARG A 70 14.41 -0.14 0.31
N ILE A 71 14.05 1.11 -0.02
CA ILE A 71 14.65 1.84 -1.15
C ILE A 71 16.16 2.00 -0.94
N HIS A 72 16.58 2.38 0.26
CA HIS A 72 17.98 2.58 0.58
C HIS A 72 18.78 1.27 0.49
N GLN A 73 18.24 0.17 1.02
CA GLN A 73 18.86 -1.16 0.90
C GLN A 73 18.97 -1.60 -0.57
N PHE A 74 17.93 -1.39 -1.37
CA PHE A 74 17.98 -1.71 -2.81
C PHE A 74 19.08 -0.92 -3.52
N LYS A 75 19.16 0.39 -3.28
CA LYS A 75 20.17 1.26 -3.91
C LYS A 75 21.60 0.88 -3.52
N LYS A 76 21.83 0.40 -2.29
CA LYS A 76 23.15 -0.12 -1.88
C LYS A 76 23.59 -1.32 -2.72
N GLN A 77 22.65 -2.21 -3.06
CA GLN A 77 22.93 -3.40 -3.85
C GLN A 77 22.94 -3.12 -5.36
N HIS A 78 22.10 -2.18 -5.80
CA HIS A 78 21.89 -1.84 -7.20
C HIS A 78 21.94 -0.30 -7.40
N PRO A 79 23.15 0.30 -7.47
CA PRO A 79 23.31 1.76 -7.48
C PRO A 79 22.63 2.49 -8.64
N LYS A 80 22.39 1.80 -9.76
CA LYS A 80 21.77 2.36 -10.98
C LYS A 80 20.35 1.81 -11.26
N GLY A 81 19.82 0.94 -10.40
CA GLY A 81 18.52 0.32 -10.60
C GLY A 81 17.37 1.19 -10.08
N ASP A 82 16.20 1.08 -10.70
CA ASP A 82 14.96 1.65 -10.16
C ASP A 82 14.46 0.77 -8.98
N PRO A 83 14.43 1.30 -7.74
CA PRO A 83 13.99 0.55 -6.58
C PRO A 83 12.48 0.32 -6.53
N LEU A 84 11.67 1.16 -7.19
CA LEU A 84 10.22 1.20 -6.98
C LEU A 84 9.53 -0.14 -7.31
N PRO A 85 9.80 -0.80 -8.45
CA PRO A 85 9.14 -2.08 -8.75
C PRO A 85 9.47 -3.16 -7.73
N SER A 86 10.72 -3.22 -7.26
CA SER A 86 11.18 -4.22 -6.28
C SER A 86 10.55 -3.97 -4.91
N VAL A 87 10.53 -2.71 -4.47
CA VAL A 87 9.94 -2.33 -3.18
C VAL A 87 8.42 -2.53 -3.21
N ALA A 88 7.72 -2.14 -4.28
CA ALA A 88 6.29 -2.37 -4.45
C ALA A 88 5.94 -3.86 -4.42
N LEU A 89 6.70 -4.71 -5.11
CA LEU A 89 6.50 -6.16 -5.09
C LEU A 89 6.75 -6.75 -3.70
N SER A 90 7.75 -6.25 -2.98
CA SER A 90 8.05 -6.66 -1.60
C SER A 90 6.88 -6.31 -0.67
N LEU A 91 6.36 -5.08 -0.74
CA LEU A 91 5.20 -4.64 0.05
C LEU A 91 3.93 -5.45 -0.28
N ALA A 92 3.69 -5.74 -1.57
CA ALA A 92 2.54 -6.53 -2.02
C ALA A 92 2.61 -8.01 -1.59
N ARG A 93 3.81 -8.53 -1.28
CA ARG A 93 3.99 -9.87 -0.68
C ARG A 93 3.72 -9.88 0.82
N ASP A 94 3.92 -8.75 1.49
CA ASP A 94 3.72 -8.62 2.93
C ASP A 94 2.24 -8.48 3.29
N ALA A 95 1.44 -7.82 2.44
CA ALA A 95 0.03 -7.58 2.68
C ALA A 95 -0.81 -7.51 1.40
N ARG A 96 -2.02 -8.05 1.44
CA ARG A 96 -3.02 -7.94 0.36
C ARG A 96 -3.92 -6.72 0.52
N VAL A 97 -4.14 -6.30 1.76
CA VAL A 97 -4.89 -5.12 2.17
C VAL A 97 -3.97 -4.27 3.03
N LEU A 98 -3.76 -3.01 2.63
CA LEU A 98 -2.96 -2.03 3.36
C LEU A 98 -3.89 -0.97 3.96
N CYS A 99 -3.92 -0.92 5.29
CA CYS A 99 -4.67 0.03 6.08
C CYS A 99 -3.73 1.10 6.61
N LEU A 100 -3.76 2.30 6.02
CA LEU A 100 -2.97 3.44 6.50
C LEU A 100 -3.84 4.32 7.40
N ASP A 101 -3.40 4.51 8.64
CA ASP A 101 -4.02 5.44 9.58
C ASP A 101 -3.18 6.72 9.71
N GLU A 102 -3.81 7.78 10.24
CA GLU A 102 -3.19 9.07 10.53
C GLU A 102 -2.47 9.68 9.31
N PHE A 103 -3.07 9.56 8.13
CA PHE A 103 -2.59 10.22 6.93
C PHE A 103 -2.85 11.73 7.04
N GLN A 104 -1.81 12.48 7.37
CA GLN A 104 -1.84 13.93 7.37
C GLN A 104 -1.28 14.44 6.04
N VAL A 105 -2.14 14.95 5.19
CA VAL A 105 -1.70 15.69 4.01
C VAL A 105 -1.30 17.08 4.47
N THR A 106 0.00 17.29 4.66
CA THR A 106 0.52 18.61 5.05
C THR A 106 0.66 19.55 3.85
N ASP A 107 0.59 19.03 2.61
CA ASP A 107 0.67 19.85 1.40
C ASP A 107 0.00 19.16 0.20
N ILE A 108 -0.91 19.88 -0.47
CA ILE A 108 -1.39 19.58 -1.83
C ILE A 108 -1.01 20.80 -2.66
N ALA A 109 0.20 20.80 -3.21
CA ALA A 109 0.68 21.84 -4.13
C ALA A 109 0.31 21.50 -5.57
#